data_AF-A0A7R9WLA2-F1
#
_entry.id   AF-A0A7R9WLA2-F1
#
_cell.length_a   1.000
_cell.length_b   1.000
_cell.length_c   1.000
_cell.angle_alpha   90.00
_cell.angle_beta   90.00
_cell.angle_gamma   90.00
#
_symmetry.space_group_name_H-M   'P 1'
#
loop_
_entity.id
_entity.type
_entity.pdbx_description
1 polymer ?
#
loop_
_entity_poly.entity_id
_entity_poly.type
_entity_poly.pdbx_seq_one_letter_code
_entity_poly.pdbx_strand_id
1 'polypeptide(L)'
;MTKIMFLTFWYSSIFPGALFLCAITLTVNYYTDRFSLMRSWQRAPHVSTEISVYSRHYFFSAACGFLVVMTSFYWAAFPFDNMCPLEDEDVALDPAYHGTHFFDGIDRLTNETVVRNATISEDTPLFRFCNQDYIFRPDGFFFPFMYREGRDGGEWMNKEQRQLSIVFGWTSVVVLLLIGCKFVVGFVNIIRSMFFGKYEEVGEDQGLSFHEVRNISGYMPQVRSSIFSYPLLACKCDKIDQHLFDWTDPDREYTYYDLTKDADHILTGTRRKARHSFSRVMHWPPSRMEDMKRRKRLLEKRIEKSRSIFNSSGSQHASSSRFMAKSTRRNLDRMRSSFISSRDGSRHSSFGSSAKKP
;
A
#
# COMPACT_ATOMS: atom_id res chain seq x y z
N MET A 1 6.79 -14.21 15.23
CA MET A 1 5.35 -13.88 15.39
C MET A 1 4.52 -14.15 14.15
N THR A 2 4.90 -13.66 12.95
CA THR A 2 4.11 -13.83 11.71
C THR A 2 3.76 -15.28 11.38
N LYS A 3 4.73 -16.22 11.48
CA LYS A 3 4.49 -17.65 11.26
C LYS A 3 3.42 -18.24 12.19
N ILE A 4 3.46 -17.86 13.48
CA ILE A 4 2.51 -18.33 14.49
C ILE A 4 1.11 -17.83 14.15
N MET A 5 0.97 -16.54 13.84
CA MET A 5 -0.32 -15.97 13.45
C MET A 5 -0.88 -16.62 12.18
N PHE A 6 -0.04 -16.80 11.16
CA PHE A 6 -0.44 -17.45 9.91
C PHE A 6 -0.92 -18.88 10.15
N LEU A 7 -0.16 -19.67 10.94
CA LEU A 7 -0.51 -21.05 11.25
C LEU A 7 -1.80 -21.13 12.08
N THR A 8 -1.96 -20.25 13.06
CA THR A 8 -3.19 -20.15 13.86
C THR A 8 -4.39 -19.85 12.97
N PHE A 9 -4.29 -18.88 12.07
CA PHE A 9 -5.39 -18.52 11.17
C PHE A 9 -5.68 -19.59 10.13
N TRP A 10 -4.66 -20.33 9.70
CA TRP A 10 -4.84 -21.49 8.83
C TRP A 10 -5.65 -22.59 9.54
N TYR A 11 -5.32 -22.91 10.79
CA TYR A 11 -5.93 -24.02 11.51
C TYR A 11 -7.17 -23.65 12.34
N SER A 12 -7.44 -22.37 12.60
CA SER A 12 -8.56 -21.95 13.45
C SER A 12 -9.94 -22.30 12.88
N SER A 13 -10.03 -22.52 11.57
CA SER A 13 -11.23 -23.02 10.89
C SER A 13 -11.56 -24.46 11.27
N ILE A 14 -10.53 -25.32 11.38
CA ILE A 14 -10.66 -26.74 11.71
C ILE A 14 -10.68 -26.94 13.22
N PHE A 15 -9.77 -26.27 13.93
CA PHE A 15 -9.56 -26.40 15.36
C PHE A 15 -9.58 -25.00 16.01
N PRO A 16 -10.75 -24.51 16.47
CA PRO A 16 -10.85 -23.18 17.07
C PRO A 16 -9.99 -23.04 18.34
N GLY A 17 -9.65 -24.15 19.01
CA GLY A 17 -8.69 -24.18 20.12
C GLY A 17 -7.30 -23.66 19.76
N ALA A 18 -6.93 -23.63 18.47
CA ALA A 18 -5.69 -23.02 18.00
C ALA A 18 -5.59 -21.53 18.37
N LEU A 19 -6.72 -20.81 18.45
CA LEU A 19 -6.74 -19.40 18.87
C LEU A 19 -6.30 -19.24 20.32
N PHE A 20 -6.70 -20.15 21.21
CA PHE A 20 -6.31 -20.15 22.60
C PHE A 20 -4.80 -20.44 22.77
N LEU A 21 -4.30 -21.45 22.06
CA LEU A 21 -2.87 -21.78 22.04
C LEU A 21 -2.04 -20.61 21.47
N CYS A 22 -2.54 -19.93 20.45
CA CYS A 22 -1.92 -18.74 19.90
C CYS A 22 -1.85 -17.60 20.91
N ALA A 23 -2.95 -17.35 21.63
CA ALA A 23 -3.00 -16.31 22.65
C ALA A 23 -1.96 -16.57 23.75
N ILE A 24 -1.90 -17.79 24.28
CA ILE A 24 -0.88 -18.19 25.26
C ILE A 24 0.53 -17.99 24.70
N THR A 25 0.78 -18.45 23.47
CA THR A 25 2.09 -18.33 22.83
C THR A 25 2.51 -16.87 22.63
N LEU A 26 1.60 -16.00 22.22
CA LEU A 26 1.85 -14.56 22.09
C LEU A 26 2.08 -13.90 23.45
N THR A 27 1.34 -14.30 24.49
CA THR A 27 1.54 -13.82 25.87
C THR A 27 2.93 -14.19 26.38
N VAL A 28 3.34 -15.46 26.24
CA VAL A 28 4.68 -15.91 26.65
C VAL A 28 5.75 -15.13 25.90
N ASN A 29 5.66 -15.05 24.57
CA ASN A 29 6.62 -14.30 23.76
C ASN A 29 6.69 -12.82 24.17
N TYR A 30 5.56 -12.18 24.45
CA TYR A 30 5.53 -10.80 24.91
C TYR A 30 6.30 -10.61 26.22
N TYR A 31 6.08 -11.46 27.21
CA TYR A 31 6.78 -11.36 28.49
C TYR A 31 8.27 -11.69 28.36
N THR A 32 8.63 -12.69 27.56
CA THR A 32 10.03 -13.04 27.27
C THR A 32 10.75 -11.90 26.56
N ASP A 33 10.17 -11.34 25.48
CA ASP A 33 10.75 -10.23 24.74
C ASP A 33 10.90 -9.00 25.63
N ARG A 34 9.87 -8.68 26.44
CA ARG A 34 9.94 -7.58 27.41
C ARG A 34 11.07 -7.77 28.41
N PHE A 35 11.24 -8.98 28.95
CA PHE A 35 12.32 -9.29 29.88
C PHE A 35 13.70 -9.15 29.22
N SER A 36 13.86 -9.70 28.01
CA SER A 36 15.11 -9.61 27.24
C SER A 36 15.47 -8.17 26.86
N LEU A 37 14.48 -7.35 26.49
CA LEU A 37 14.66 -5.93 26.19
C LEU A 37 15.16 -5.12 27.40
N MET A 38 14.71 -5.46 28.61
CA MET A 38 15.12 -4.73 29.82
C MET A 38 16.49 -5.14 30.36
N ARG A 39 16.98 -6.36 30.06
CA ARG A 39 18.21 -6.89 30.68
C ARG A 39 19.37 -7.14 29.74
N SER A 40 19.13 -7.74 28.58
CA SER A 40 20.20 -8.38 27.80
C SER A 40 20.40 -7.73 26.44
N TRP A 41 19.35 -7.17 25.85
CA TRP A 41 19.46 -6.61 24.50
C TRP A 41 20.08 -5.22 24.55
N GLN A 42 21.11 -5.03 23.74
CA GLN A 42 21.63 -3.70 23.44
C GLN A 42 20.52 -2.86 22.82
N ARG A 43 20.60 -1.54 23.04
CA ARG A 43 19.64 -0.58 22.49
C ARG A 43 19.47 -0.85 21.00
N ALA A 44 18.25 -1.25 20.62
CA ALA A 44 17.97 -1.58 19.23
C ALA A 44 18.38 -0.38 18.34
N PRO A 45 18.91 -0.64 17.13
CA PRO A 45 19.09 0.44 16.17
C PRO A 45 17.77 1.20 16.05
N HIS A 46 17.83 2.52 15.83
CA HIS A 46 16.66 3.40 15.65
C HIS A 46 15.91 3.06 14.35
N VAL A 47 15.38 1.84 14.29
CA VAL A 47 14.44 1.36 13.30
C VAL A 47 13.13 2.01 13.70
N SER A 48 12.74 3.00 12.90
CA SER A 48 11.55 3.81 13.16
C SER A 48 10.30 2.95 13.38
N THR A 49 9.30 3.51 14.05
CA THR A 49 7.98 2.93 14.27
C THR A 49 7.27 2.54 12.97
N GLU A 50 7.77 2.97 11.82
CA GLU A 50 7.34 2.60 10.47
C GLU A 50 7.17 1.10 10.26
N ILE A 51 8.08 0.24 10.77
CA ILE A 51 7.93 -1.22 10.58
C ILE A 51 6.69 -1.74 11.31
N SER A 52 6.39 -1.21 12.50
CA SER A 52 5.19 -1.61 13.25
C SER A 52 3.91 -1.17 12.54
N VAL A 53 3.92 0.02 11.93
CA VAL A 53 2.82 0.55 11.14
C VAL A 53 2.61 -0.32 9.90
N TYR A 54 3.67 -0.62 9.16
CA TYR A 54 3.63 -1.50 7.99
C TYR A 54 3.07 -2.88 8.35
N SER A 55 3.58 -3.51 9.42
CA SER A 55 3.07 -4.80 9.89
C SER A 55 1.58 -4.75 10.21
N ARG A 56 1.13 -3.77 11.00
CA ARG A 56 -0.28 -3.61 11.39
C ARG A 56 -1.21 -3.41 10.19
N HIS A 57 -0.79 -2.63 9.19
CA HIS A 57 -1.64 -2.31 8.05
C HIS A 57 -1.68 -3.42 7.01
N TYR A 58 -0.53 -4.00 6.64
CA TYR A 58 -0.44 -4.96 5.54
C TYR A 58 -0.55 -6.39 6.03
N PHE A 59 0.28 -6.79 7.00
CA PHE A 59 0.38 -8.19 7.42
C PHE A 59 -0.91 -8.68 8.08
N PHE A 60 -1.46 -7.94 9.05
CA PHE A 60 -2.69 -8.35 9.72
C PHE A 60 -3.90 -8.36 8.79
N SER A 61 -4.02 -7.38 7.89
CA SER A 61 -5.13 -7.36 6.93
C SER A 61 -5.03 -8.53 5.93
N ALA A 62 -3.82 -8.86 5.46
CA ALA A 62 -3.59 -10.01 4.59
C ALA A 62 -3.87 -11.34 5.31
N ALA A 63 -3.40 -11.48 6.56
CA ALA A 63 -3.63 -12.65 7.38
C ALA A 63 -5.13 -12.85 7.70
N CYS A 64 -5.87 -11.76 7.92
CA CYS A 64 -7.33 -11.80 8.05
C CYS A 64 -8.02 -12.21 6.74
N GLY A 65 -7.58 -11.67 5.60
CA GLY A 65 -8.12 -12.10 4.30
C GLY A 65 -7.88 -13.59 4.05
N PHE A 66 -6.71 -14.07 4.42
CA PHE A 66 -6.36 -15.48 4.34
C PHE A 66 -7.22 -16.37 5.25
N LEU A 67 -7.42 -15.95 6.50
CA LEU A 67 -8.33 -16.62 7.45
C LEU A 67 -9.73 -16.76 6.85
N VAL A 68 -10.25 -15.68 6.26
CA VAL A 68 -11.60 -15.63 5.68
C VAL A 68 -11.73 -16.60 4.49
N VAL A 69 -10.74 -16.64 3.60
CA VAL A 69 -10.70 -17.58 2.46
C VAL A 69 -10.64 -19.02 2.97
N MET A 70 -9.72 -19.34 3.87
CA MET A 70 -9.54 -20.69 4.38
C MET A 70 -10.75 -21.16 5.19
N THR A 71 -11.36 -20.27 5.98
CA THR A 71 -12.58 -20.59 6.73
C THR A 71 -13.72 -20.92 5.79
N SER A 72 -13.95 -20.12 4.74
CA SER A 72 -14.98 -20.42 3.73
C SER A 72 -14.72 -21.75 3.04
N PHE A 73 -13.45 -22.09 2.80
CA PHE A 73 -13.07 -23.35 2.18
C PHE A 73 -13.35 -24.54 3.10
N TYR A 74 -12.79 -24.55 4.31
CA TYR A 74 -12.90 -25.70 5.22
C TYR A 74 -14.33 -25.97 5.69
N TRP A 75 -15.18 -24.94 5.78
CA TRP A 75 -16.60 -25.13 6.11
C TRP A 75 -17.41 -25.79 4.99
N ALA A 76 -16.92 -25.71 3.76
CA ALA A 76 -17.62 -26.25 2.60
C ALA A 76 -16.89 -27.43 1.98
N ALA A 77 -15.75 -27.84 2.55
CA ALA A 77 -14.90 -28.94 2.13
C ALA A 77 -14.19 -29.47 3.37
N PHE A 78 -14.95 -30.05 4.30
CA PHE A 78 -14.38 -30.47 5.58
C PHE A 78 -13.49 -31.70 5.35
N PRO A 79 -12.18 -31.65 5.64
CA PRO A 79 -11.24 -32.67 5.18
C PRO A 79 -11.46 -34.05 5.82
N PHE A 80 -12.22 -34.11 6.91
CA PHE A 80 -12.54 -35.35 7.63
C PHE A 80 -13.93 -35.89 7.28
N ASP A 81 -14.65 -35.25 6.37
CA ASP A 81 -15.94 -35.71 5.88
C ASP A 81 -15.78 -36.05 4.39
N ASN A 82 -15.67 -37.34 4.07
CA ASN A 82 -15.58 -37.82 2.68
C ASN A 82 -16.66 -38.86 2.39
N MET A 83 -17.79 -38.76 3.10
CA MET A 83 -18.92 -39.67 2.94
C MET A 83 -20.09 -38.91 2.30
N CYS A 84 -20.69 -39.51 1.27
CA CYS A 84 -21.94 -39.03 0.69
C CYS A 84 -23.03 -40.06 0.93
N PRO A 85 -24.26 -39.64 1.28
CA PRO A 85 -25.40 -40.53 1.20
C PRO A 85 -25.57 -40.99 -0.26
N LEU A 86 -25.91 -42.27 -0.41
CA LEU A 86 -26.34 -42.83 -1.67
C LEU A 86 -27.87 -42.72 -1.70
N GLU A 87 -28.39 -41.65 -2.31
CA GLU A 87 -29.84 -41.39 -2.37
C GLU A 87 -30.55 -42.16 -3.49
N ASP A 88 -29.79 -42.81 -4.38
CA ASP A 88 -30.36 -43.60 -5.46
C ASP A 88 -31.00 -44.88 -4.89
N GLU A 89 -32.34 -44.89 -4.79
CA GLU A 89 -33.16 -46.05 -4.40
C GLU A 89 -32.82 -47.31 -5.22
N ASP A 90 -32.22 -47.13 -6.40
CA ASP A 90 -31.88 -48.20 -7.33
C ASP A 90 -30.57 -48.94 -6.97
N VAL A 91 -29.75 -48.43 -6.04
CA VAL A 91 -28.54 -49.14 -5.60
C VAL A 91 -28.87 -50.01 -4.38
N ALA A 92 -29.41 -51.20 -4.66
CA ALA A 92 -29.63 -52.21 -3.64
C ALA A 92 -28.29 -52.59 -2.97
N LEU A 93 -28.29 -52.67 -1.64
CA LEU A 93 -27.17 -53.20 -0.87
C LEU A 93 -26.85 -54.61 -1.37
N ASP A 94 -25.57 -54.87 -1.66
CA ASP A 94 -25.16 -56.23 -2.03
C ASP A 94 -25.54 -57.18 -0.88
N PRO A 95 -26.35 -58.23 -1.13
CA PRO A 95 -26.81 -59.17 -0.11
C PRO A 95 -25.66 -59.79 0.70
N ALA A 96 -24.44 -59.81 0.16
CA ALA A 96 -23.24 -60.25 0.88
C ALA A 96 -22.94 -59.43 2.14
N TYR A 97 -23.39 -58.17 2.21
CA TYR A 97 -23.22 -57.31 3.38
C TYR A 97 -24.40 -57.37 4.36
N HIS A 98 -25.48 -58.10 4.05
CA HIS A 98 -26.60 -58.26 4.99
C HIS A 98 -26.19 -59.11 6.19
N GLY A 99 -26.57 -58.66 7.39
CA GLY A 99 -26.40 -59.42 8.63
C GLY A 99 -25.52 -58.74 9.67
N THR A 100 -25.10 -59.53 10.64
CA THR A 100 -24.32 -59.07 11.78
C THR A 100 -22.83 -59.28 11.52
N HIS A 101 -22.10 -58.18 11.35
CA HIS A 101 -20.64 -58.21 11.19
C HIS A 101 -19.97 -57.95 12.53
N PHE A 102 -18.99 -58.76 12.88
CA PHE A 102 -18.21 -58.62 14.11
C PHE A 102 -16.86 -57.99 13.79
N PHE A 103 -16.52 -56.94 14.53
CA PHE A 103 -15.25 -56.24 14.41
C PHE A 103 -14.54 -56.27 15.76
N ASP A 104 -13.29 -56.75 15.75
CA ASP A 104 -12.43 -56.70 16.92
C ASP A 104 -11.81 -55.31 17.01
N GLY A 105 -12.27 -54.50 17.96
CA GLY A 105 -11.68 -53.21 18.29
C GLY A 105 -10.88 -53.31 19.57
N ILE A 106 -9.75 -52.62 19.66
CA ILE A 106 -9.07 -52.41 20.95
C ILE A 106 -9.69 -51.17 21.58
N ASP A 107 -10.29 -51.33 22.77
CA ASP A 107 -10.71 -50.17 23.54
C ASP A 107 -9.47 -49.43 24.04
N ARG A 108 -9.33 -48.16 23.64
CA ARG A 108 -8.16 -47.34 23.97
C ARG A 108 -8.02 -47.08 25.47
N LEU A 109 -9.10 -47.22 26.26
CA LEU A 109 -9.08 -46.96 27.70
C LEU A 109 -8.62 -48.18 28.49
N THR A 110 -9.08 -49.38 28.13
CA THR A 110 -8.78 -50.61 28.86
C THR A 110 -7.68 -51.45 28.21
N ASN A 111 -7.34 -51.16 26.95
CA ASN A 111 -6.45 -51.95 26.12
C ASN A 111 -6.94 -53.40 25.94
N GLU A 112 -8.22 -53.66 26.18
CA GLU A 112 -8.87 -54.94 25.97
C GLU A 112 -9.49 -55.00 24.58
N THR A 113 -9.50 -56.20 24.01
CA THR A 113 -10.20 -56.46 22.75
C THR A 113 -11.71 -56.48 23.02
N VAL A 114 -12.41 -55.45 22.58
CA VAL A 114 -13.86 -55.36 22.62
C VAL A 114 -14.39 -55.76 21.26
N VAL A 115 -15.08 -56.90 21.22
CA VAL A 115 -15.83 -57.33 20.04
C VAL A 115 -17.05 -56.43 19.90
N ARG A 116 -17.12 -55.64 18.83
CA ARG A 116 -18.30 -54.83 18.49
C ARG A 116 -19.03 -55.48 17.33
N ASN A 117 -20.35 -55.56 17.41
CA ASN A 117 -21.18 -56.01 16.30
C ASN A 117 -21.87 -54.80 15.63
N ALA A 118 -21.93 -54.83 14.29
CA ALA A 118 -22.77 -53.94 13.52
C ALA A 118 -23.77 -54.79 12.74
N THR A 119 -25.06 -54.57 12.99
CA THR A 119 -26.15 -55.19 12.24
C THR A 119 -26.50 -54.29 11.06
N ILE A 120 -26.30 -54.79 9.84
CA ILE A 120 -26.66 -54.07 8.62
C ILE A 120 -28.01 -54.61 8.13
N SER A 121 -29.02 -53.75 8.13
CA SER A 121 -30.38 -54.02 7.63
C SER A 121 -30.62 -53.37 6.26
N GLU A 122 -31.67 -53.81 5.55
CA GLU A 122 -32.09 -53.22 4.27
C GLU A 122 -32.36 -51.70 4.35
N ASP A 123 -32.85 -51.23 5.50
CA ASP A 123 -33.13 -49.80 5.75
C ASP A 123 -31.88 -48.99 6.17
N THR A 124 -30.69 -49.61 6.21
CA THR A 124 -29.48 -48.90 6.66
C THR A 124 -29.01 -47.93 5.57
N PRO A 125 -28.82 -46.62 5.87
CA PRO A 125 -28.38 -45.66 4.87
C PRO A 125 -27.00 -46.03 4.34
N LEU A 126 -26.88 -46.10 3.03
CA LEU A 126 -25.63 -46.39 2.35
C LEU A 126 -24.85 -45.10 2.13
N PHE A 127 -23.55 -45.17 2.38
CA PHE A 127 -22.63 -44.07 2.12
C PHE A 127 -21.55 -44.50 1.14
N ARG A 128 -21.22 -43.63 0.20
CA ARG A 128 -20.08 -43.80 -0.71
C ARG A 128 -18.98 -42.81 -0.40
N PHE A 129 -17.75 -43.17 -0.73
CA PHE A 129 -16.64 -42.24 -0.67
C PHE A 129 -16.83 -41.13 -1.72
N CYS A 130 -16.70 -39.89 -1.27
CA CYS A 130 -16.71 -38.72 -2.11
C CYS A 130 -15.46 -37.90 -1.85
N ASN A 131 -14.69 -37.63 -2.89
CA ASN A 131 -13.51 -36.79 -2.78
C ASN A 131 -13.93 -35.33 -2.59
N GLN A 132 -14.00 -34.84 -1.36
CA GLN A 132 -14.32 -33.44 -1.05
C GLN A 132 -13.08 -32.54 -1.06
N ASP A 133 -11.95 -32.98 -1.63
CA ASP A 133 -10.74 -32.17 -1.73
C ASP A 133 -10.80 -31.22 -2.93
N TYR A 134 -11.47 -30.09 -2.74
CA TYR A 134 -11.62 -29.09 -3.80
C TYR A 134 -10.38 -28.22 -4.04
N ILE A 135 -9.36 -28.22 -3.15
CA ILE A 135 -8.10 -27.48 -3.39
C ILE A 135 -7.30 -28.18 -4.48
N PHE A 136 -7.20 -29.51 -4.40
CA PHE A 136 -6.36 -30.29 -5.30
C PHE A 136 -7.14 -30.88 -6.49
N ARG A 137 -8.42 -30.53 -6.64
CA ARG A 137 -9.23 -30.94 -7.81
C ARG A 137 -8.76 -30.23 -9.09
N PRO A 138 -8.71 -30.94 -10.23
CA PRO A 138 -8.30 -30.39 -11.52
C PRO A 138 -9.24 -29.30 -12.05
N ASP A 139 -10.48 -29.26 -11.57
CA ASP A 139 -11.47 -28.25 -11.95
C ASP A 139 -11.09 -26.84 -11.47
N GLY A 140 -10.11 -26.72 -10.57
CA GLY A 140 -9.51 -25.46 -10.14
C GLY A 140 -10.16 -24.84 -8.90
N PHE A 141 -9.49 -23.82 -8.38
CA PHE A 141 -9.93 -23.06 -7.22
C PHE A 141 -10.99 -22.02 -7.62
N PHE A 142 -12.22 -22.16 -7.11
CA PHE A 142 -13.30 -21.18 -7.30
C PHE A 142 -13.63 -20.46 -6.00
N PHE A 143 -13.83 -19.14 -6.09
CA PHE A 143 -14.20 -18.28 -4.97
C PHE A 143 -15.32 -17.30 -5.38
N PRO A 144 -16.38 -17.08 -4.57
CA PRO A 144 -16.64 -17.70 -3.26
C PRO A 144 -16.83 -19.20 -3.36
N PHE A 145 -16.44 -19.89 -2.29
CA PHE A 145 -16.64 -21.32 -2.22
C PHE A 145 -18.12 -21.60 -1.96
N MET A 146 -18.81 -22.11 -2.97
CA MET A 146 -20.23 -22.45 -2.91
C MET A 146 -20.40 -23.94 -3.20
N TYR A 147 -21.45 -24.53 -2.63
CA TYR A 147 -21.83 -25.91 -2.96
C TYR A 147 -21.92 -26.06 -4.48
N ARG A 148 -21.15 -27.01 -5.00
CA ARG A 148 -21.22 -27.43 -6.39
C ARG A 148 -21.52 -28.91 -6.40
N GLU A 149 -22.58 -29.24 -7.10
CA GLU A 149 -22.92 -30.63 -7.38
C GLU A 149 -21.71 -31.27 -8.07
N GLY A 150 -21.16 -32.30 -7.43
CA GLY A 150 -19.96 -32.97 -7.92
C GLY A 150 -20.24 -33.65 -9.25
N ARG A 151 -19.19 -33.95 -10.01
CA ARG A 151 -19.29 -34.81 -11.21
C ARG A 151 -19.96 -36.16 -10.90
N ASP A 152 -19.82 -36.61 -9.66
CA ASP A 152 -20.34 -37.88 -9.17
C ASP A 152 -21.86 -37.82 -8.87
N GLY A 153 -22.51 -36.65 -9.06
CA GLY A 153 -23.97 -36.50 -9.08
C GLY A 153 -24.68 -36.63 -7.74
N GLY A 154 -23.96 -36.77 -6.62
CA GLY A 154 -24.58 -36.91 -5.29
C GLY A 154 -24.63 -35.60 -4.51
N GLU A 155 -25.76 -35.35 -3.84
CA GLU A 155 -25.83 -34.39 -2.74
C GLU A 155 -25.04 -34.94 -1.55
N TRP A 156 -23.85 -34.37 -1.32
CA TRP A 156 -22.99 -34.80 -0.21
C TRP A 156 -23.22 -33.99 1.07
N MET A 157 -23.83 -32.81 0.94
CA MET A 157 -23.96 -31.84 2.02
C MET A 157 -25.42 -31.66 2.40
N ASN A 158 -25.72 -31.77 3.70
CA ASN A 158 -27.05 -31.52 4.23
C ASN A 158 -27.56 -30.11 3.84
N LYS A 159 -28.88 -29.95 3.68
CA LYS A 159 -29.51 -28.67 3.30
C LYS A 159 -29.12 -27.50 4.21
N GLU A 160 -29.01 -27.76 5.51
CA GLU A 160 -28.58 -26.77 6.51
C GLU A 160 -27.12 -26.36 6.34
N GLN A 161 -26.23 -27.34 6.17
CA GLN A 161 -24.81 -27.10 5.93
C GLN A 161 -24.60 -26.37 4.60
N ARG A 162 -25.40 -26.70 3.57
CA ARG A 162 -25.44 -25.97 2.29
C ARG A 162 -25.81 -24.52 2.46
N GLN A 163 -26.86 -24.21 3.22
CA GLN A 163 -27.24 -22.84 3.50
C GLN A 163 -26.14 -22.10 4.28
N LEU A 164 -25.53 -22.76 5.26
CA LEU A 164 -24.43 -22.21 6.05
C LEU A 164 -23.23 -21.85 5.15
N SER A 165 -22.78 -22.79 4.30
CA SER A 165 -21.66 -22.57 3.38
C SER A 165 -21.94 -21.45 2.37
N ILE A 166 -23.18 -21.31 1.90
CA ILE A 166 -23.57 -20.19 1.00
C ILE A 166 -23.45 -18.85 1.74
N VAL A 167 -23.96 -18.76 2.97
CA VAL A 167 -23.88 -17.53 3.78
C VAL A 167 -22.41 -17.20 4.12
N PHE A 168 -21.61 -18.18 4.53
CA PHE A 168 -20.17 -17.98 4.78
C PHE A 168 -19.41 -17.59 3.50
N GLY A 169 -19.73 -18.21 2.37
CA GLY A 169 -19.14 -17.88 1.08
C GLY A 169 -19.36 -16.42 0.70
N TRP A 170 -20.60 -15.93 0.77
CA TRP A 170 -20.91 -14.53 0.44
C TRP A 170 -20.37 -13.54 1.47
N THR A 171 -20.45 -13.85 2.76
CA THR A 171 -19.85 -12.99 3.80
C THR A 171 -18.34 -12.88 3.64
N SER A 172 -17.66 -13.96 3.23
CA SER A 172 -16.23 -13.95 2.94
C SER A 172 -15.86 -12.99 1.80
N VAL A 173 -16.69 -12.93 0.74
CA VAL A 173 -16.52 -11.97 -0.37
C VAL A 173 -16.64 -10.54 0.13
N VAL A 174 -17.65 -10.25 0.95
CA VAL A 174 -17.85 -8.90 1.51
C VAL A 174 -16.65 -8.48 2.37
N VAL A 175 -16.15 -9.36 3.23
CA VAL A 175 -14.98 -9.07 4.07
C VAL A 175 -13.72 -8.86 3.23
N LEU A 176 -13.48 -9.70 2.21
CA LEU A 176 -12.36 -9.50 1.29
C LEU A 176 -12.46 -8.20 0.50
N LEU A 177 -13.67 -7.81 0.09
CA LEU A 177 -13.90 -6.54 -0.59
C LEU A 177 -13.57 -5.36 0.34
N LEU A 178 -13.96 -5.41 1.61
CA LEU A 178 -13.59 -4.37 2.60
C LEU A 178 -12.07 -4.30 2.82
N ILE A 179 -11.40 -5.45 2.93
CA ILE A 179 -9.94 -5.53 3.04
C ILE A 179 -9.27 -4.96 1.79
N GLY A 180 -9.76 -5.34 0.60
CA GLY A 180 -9.29 -4.84 -0.69
C GLY A 180 -9.46 -3.33 -0.83
N CYS A 181 -10.63 -2.79 -0.49
CA CYS A 181 -10.90 -1.35 -0.46
C CYS A 181 -9.91 -0.61 0.45
N LYS A 182 -9.62 -1.16 1.64
CA LYS A 182 -8.60 -0.58 2.55
C LYS A 182 -7.22 -0.55 1.91
N PHE A 183 -6.80 -1.61 1.20
CA PHE A 183 -5.54 -1.63 0.47
C PHE A 183 -5.50 -0.62 -0.67
N VAL A 184 -6.57 -0.53 -1.46
CA VAL A 184 -6.67 0.44 -2.56
C VAL A 184 -6.58 1.87 -2.03
N VAL A 185 -7.30 2.21 -0.96
CA VAL A 185 -7.22 3.54 -0.32
C VAL A 185 -5.80 3.81 0.19
N GLY A 186 -5.16 2.84 0.84
CA GLY A 186 -3.78 2.95 1.30
C GLY A 186 -2.80 3.20 0.16
N PHE A 187 -2.94 2.45 -0.95
CA PHE A 187 -2.11 2.57 -2.13
C PHE A 187 -2.31 3.91 -2.86
N VAL A 188 -3.56 4.36 -3.02
CA VAL A 188 -3.87 5.68 -3.58
C VAL A 188 -3.27 6.79 -2.73
N ASN A 189 -3.30 6.68 -1.40
CA ASN A 189 -2.67 7.65 -0.51
C ASN A 189 -1.15 7.68 -0.66
N ILE A 190 -0.51 6.51 -0.86
CA ILE A 190 0.93 6.43 -1.14
C ILE A 190 1.27 7.12 -2.46
N ILE A 191 0.56 6.78 -3.53
CA ILE A 191 0.73 7.42 -4.85
C ILE A 191 0.53 8.93 -4.73
N ARG A 192 -0.56 9.36 -4.07
CA ARG A 192 -0.85 10.77 -3.84
C ARG A 192 0.28 11.45 -3.08
N SER A 193 0.87 10.81 -2.07
CA SER A 193 1.99 11.37 -1.31
C SER A 193 3.29 11.49 -2.11
N MET A 194 3.47 10.68 -3.16
CA MET A 194 4.62 10.79 -4.06
C MET A 194 4.49 11.95 -5.04
N PHE A 195 3.26 12.24 -5.52
CA PHE A 195 3.01 13.31 -6.48
C PHE A 195 2.69 14.66 -5.84
N PHE A 196 2.05 14.65 -4.66
CA PHE A 196 1.69 15.84 -3.91
C PHE A 196 2.58 15.91 -2.68
N GLY A 197 3.59 16.78 -2.72
CA GLY A 197 4.44 17.05 -1.57
C GLY A 197 3.59 17.46 -0.37
N LYS A 198 3.84 16.86 0.80
CA LYS A 198 3.25 17.27 2.08
C LYS A 198 3.94 18.54 2.60
N TYR A 199 3.96 19.59 1.79
CA TYR A 199 4.33 20.89 2.31
C TYR A 199 3.12 21.41 3.10
N GLU A 200 3.19 21.29 4.42
CA GLU A 200 2.34 22.08 5.30
C GLU A 200 3.05 23.41 5.49
N GLU A 201 2.38 24.50 5.11
CA GLU A 201 2.82 25.85 5.45
C GLU A 201 2.88 25.96 6.98
N VAL A 202 4.09 26.12 7.52
CA VAL A 202 4.27 26.35 8.94
C VAL A 202 4.26 27.84 9.18
N GLY A 203 3.14 28.34 9.72
CA GLY A 203 2.94 29.74 10.08
C GLY A 203 2.16 30.54 9.04
N GLU A 204 1.60 31.68 9.47
CA GLU A 204 0.96 32.64 8.57
C GLU A 204 2.04 33.45 7.84
N ASP A 205 1.87 33.66 6.53
CA ASP A 205 2.70 34.60 5.77
C ASP A 205 2.65 35.96 6.45
N GLN A 206 3.78 36.36 7.03
CA GLN A 206 3.90 37.64 7.73
C GLN A 206 3.90 38.83 6.75
N GLY A 207 3.85 38.58 5.43
CA GLY A 207 3.97 39.58 4.38
C GLY A 207 5.35 40.26 4.34
N LEU A 208 6.25 39.84 5.22
CA LEU A 208 7.61 40.34 5.33
C LEU A 208 8.48 39.48 4.44
N SER A 209 9.06 40.12 3.43
CA SER A 209 10.05 39.44 2.61
C SER A 209 11.25 39.06 3.47
N PHE A 210 11.89 37.92 3.19
CA PHE A 210 13.00 37.40 4.01
C PHE A 210 14.14 38.41 4.25
N HIS A 211 14.31 39.40 3.37
CA HIS A 211 15.32 40.46 3.48
C HIS A 211 14.96 41.59 4.47
N GLU A 212 13.70 41.68 4.91
CA GLU A 212 13.21 42.72 5.82
C GLU A 212 13.31 42.31 7.28
N VAL A 213 13.54 41.02 7.55
CA VAL A 213 13.68 40.49 8.91
C VAL A 213 15.02 40.95 9.49
N ARG A 214 14.99 42.07 10.23
CA ARG A 214 16.18 42.73 10.79
C ARG A 214 17.05 41.85 11.70
N ASN A 215 16.46 40.81 12.30
CA ASN A 215 17.11 39.96 13.29
C ASN A 215 17.57 38.60 12.75
N ILE A 216 17.23 38.23 11.50
CA ILE A 216 17.63 36.95 10.92
C ILE A 216 18.66 37.20 9.81
N SER A 217 19.94 37.07 10.15
CA SER A 217 21.06 37.34 9.25
C SER A 217 21.30 36.25 8.19
N GLY A 218 20.56 35.14 8.26
CA GLY A 218 20.55 34.09 7.24
C GLY A 218 19.78 32.84 7.66
N TYR A 219 19.11 32.19 6.70
CA TYR A 219 18.62 30.83 6.89
C TYR A 219 19.77 29.85 6.69
N MET A 220 20.03 29.03 7.68
CA MET A 220 21.00 27.94 7.58
C MET A 220 20.24 26.62 7.42
N PRO A 221 20.36 25.94 6.27
CA PRO A 221 19.61 24.73 6.01
C PRO A 221 20.05 23.62 6.96
N GLN A 222 19.13 23.20 7.81
CA GLN A 222 19.33 22.19 8.85
C GLN A 222 18.47 20.96 8.56
N VAL A 223 19.04 19.78 8.74
CA VAL A 223 18.36 18.49 8.66
C VAL A 223 18.39 17.86 10.03
N ARG A 224 17.24 17.80 10.70
CA ARG A 224 17.11 17.08 11.97
C ARG A 224 17.09 15.59 11.71
N SER A 225 18.00 14.87 12.34
CA SER A 225 18.03 13.42 12.35
C SER A 225 17.81 12.95 13.77
N SER A 226 17.01 11.89 13.96
CA SER A 226 16.80 11.30 15.29
C SER A 226 18.05 10.62 15.86
N ILE A 227 19.07 10.40 15.04
CA ILE A 227 20.34 9.75 15.42
C ILE A 227 21.30 10.76 16.05
N PHE A 228 21.20 12.04 15.69
CA PHE A 228 22.09 13.08 16.17
C PHE A 228 21.36 13.96 17.18
N SER A 229 22.02 14.27 18.30
CA SER A 229 21.50 15.20 19.31
C SER A 229 21.35 16.63 18.76
N TYR A 230 22.13 16.96 17.74
CA TYR A 230 22.16 18.27 17.08
C TYR A 230 21.81 18.14 15.59
N PRO A 231 21.21 19.17 14.98
CA PRO A 231 20.82 19.13 13.58
C PRO A 231 22.04 19.08 12.67
N LEU A 232 21.94 18.28 11.60
CA LEU A 232 22.95 18.23 10.55
C LEU A 232 22.83 19.46 9.65
N LEU A 233 23.96 20.01 9.21
CA LEU A 233 24.04 21.24 8.45
C LEU A 233 24.22 20.90 6.97
N ALA A 234 23.23 21.23 6.14
CA ALA A 234 23.24 20.95 4.70
C ALA A 234 24.03 22.01 3.89
N CYS A 235 24.97 22.68 4.54
CA CYS A 235 25.80 23.71 3.94
C CYS A 235 27.20 23.73 4.53
N LYS A 236 28.15 24.20 3.72
CA LYS A 236 29.56 24.30 4.11
C LYS A 236 29.77 25.30 5.25
N CYS A 237 30.30 24.82 6.39
CA CYS A 237 30.38 25.61 7.62
C CYS A 237 31.69 26.39 7.81
N ASP A 238 32.74 26.12 7.02
CA ASP A 238 34.12 26.61 7.24
C ASP A 238 34.30 28.15 7.34
N LYS A 239 33.32 28.95 6.89
CA LYS A 239 33.38 30.43 6.88
C LYS A 239 32.18 31.10 7.54
N ILE A 240 31.35 30.31 8.23
CA ILE A 240 30.18 30.82 8.93
C ILE A 240 30.62 31.12 10.36
N ASP A 241 30.28 32.31 10.83
CA ASP A 241 30.60 32.70 12.20
C ASP A 241 29.79 31.86 13.19
N GLN A 242 30.45 31.34 14.23
CA GLN A 242 29.88 30.39 15.17
C GLN A 242 28.73 30.97 16.00
N HIS A 243 28.68 32.30 16.18
CA HIS A 243 27.59 32.96 16.89
C HIS A 243 26.27 32.99 16.11
N LEU A 244 26.27 32.63 14.82
CA LEU A 244 25.08 32.56 13.99
C LEU A 244 24.28 31.26 14.16
N PHE A 245 24.80 30.32 14.95
CA PHE A 245 24.13 29.06 15.26
C PHE A 245 23.35 29.18 16.58
N ASP A 246 22.11 28.72 16.59
CA ASP A 246 21.22 28.80 17.77
C ASP A 246 21.52 27.72 18.83
N TRP A 247 22.50 26.86 18.59
CA TRP A 247 22.87 25.73 19.45
C TRP A 247 24.37 25.55 19.41
N THR A 248 24.98 25.12 20.52
CA THR A 248 26.41 24.81 20.60
C THR A 248 26.58 23.41 21.19
N ASP A 249 27.37 22.57 20.53
CA ASP A 249 27.82 21.29 21.09
C ASP A 249 29.12 21.52 21.87
N PRO A 250 29.18 21.19 23.18
CA PRO A 250 30.40 21.37 23.97
C PRO A 250 31.56 20.48 23.51
N ASP A 251 31.26 19.35 22.87
CA ASP A 251 32.26 18.33 22.56
C ASP A 251 32.76 18.39 21.10
N ARG A 252 32.02 19.05 20.20
CA ARG A 252 32.28 19.01 18.75
C ARG A 252 32.03 20.34 18.07
N GLU A 253 32.88 20.67 17.09
CA GLU A 253 32.67 21.83 16.23
C GLU A 253 31.54 21.61 15.21
N TYR A 254 30.92 22.69 14.73
CA TYR A 254 29.88 22.64 13.69
C TYR A 254 30.32 21.95 12.40
N THR A 255 31.62 21.93 12.12
CA THR A 255 32.21 21.24 10.96
C THR A 255 31.99 19.73 11.00
N TYR A 256 31.77 19.14 12.19
CA TYR A 256 31.40 17.74 12.37
C TYR A 256 30.00 17.45 11.83
N TYR A 257 29.10 18.43 11.90
CA TYR A 257 27.70 18.32 11.47
C TYR A 257 27.49 18.70 10.00
N ASP A 258 28.56 19.04 9.27
CA ASP A 258 28.52 19.49 7.88
C ASP A 258 28.32 18.32 6.90
N LEU A 259 27.08 18.11 6.46
CA LEU A 259 26.69 17.09 5.49
C LEU A 259 27.41 17.21 4.15
N THR A 260 27.95 18.39 3.81
CA THR A 260 28.63 18.56 2.53
C THR A 260 29.95 17.79 2.48
N LYS A 261 30.61 17.60 3.64
CA LYS A 261 31.84 16.79 3.75
C LYS A 261 31.56 15.31 3.56
N ASP A 262 30.49 14.82 4.17
CA ASP A 262 30.05 13.43 4.03
C ASP A 262 29.52 13.14 2.63
N ALA A 263 28.76 14.08 2.05
CA ALA A 263 28.26 13.95 0.69
C ALA A 263 29.39 13.93 -0.33
N ASP A 264 30.43 14.74 -0.14
CA ASP A 264 31.64 14.68 -0.96
C ASP A 264 32.26 13.27 -0.87
N HIS A 265 32.37 12.69 0.32
CA HIS A 265 32.89 11.32 0.51
C HIS A 265 32.00 10.23 -0.13
N ILE A 266 30.67 10.35 0.00
CA ILE A 266 29.70 9.39 -0.55
C ILE A 266 29.63 9.47 -2.07
N LEU A 267 29.53 10.68 -2.63
CA LEU A 267 29.32 10.89 -4.07
C LEU A 267 30.58 10.60 -4.89
N THR A 268 31.75 10.77 -4.29
CA THR A 268 33.00 10.58 -5.03
C THR A 268 33.49 9.14 -5.07
N GLY A 269 33.05 8.30 -4.12
CA GLY A 269 33.80 7.09 -3.79
C GLY A 269 35.28 7.42 -3.56
N THR A 270 36.15 6.43 -3.39
CA THR A 270 37.57 6.66 -3.09
C THR A 270 38.37 7.44 -4.17
N ARG A 271 37.79 7.93 -5.28
CA ARG A 271 38.60 8.37 -6.44
C ARG A 271 38.16 9.58 -7.29
N ARG A 272 37.22 10.45 -6.90
CA ARG A 272 37.03 11.72 -7.65
C ARG A 272 36.91 12.95 -6.75
N LYS A 273 37.29 14.13 -7.26
CA LYS A 273 37.01 15.41 -6.59
C LYS A 273 35.59 15.84 -6.98
N ALA A 274 34.65 15.80 -6.04
CA ALA A 274 33.31 16.32 -6.26
C ALA A 274 33.38 17.84 -6.51
N ARG A 275 32.61 18.30 -7.51
CA ARG A 275 32.23 19.71 -7.62
C ARG A 275 31.12 19.94 -6.60
N HIS A 276 31.29 20.93 -5.73
CA HIS A 276 30.38 21.30 -4.65
C HIS A 276 28.89 21.08 -5.01
N SER A 277 28.30 20.00 -4.49
CA SER A 277 26.95 19.53 -4.84
C SER A 277 25.84 20.34 -4.17
N PHE A 278 26.16 21.07 -3.10
CA PHE A 278 25.23 21.92 -2.38
C PHE A 278 25.48 23.40 -2.67
N SER A 279 24.39 24.15 -2.82
CA SER A 279 24.42 25.58 -3.12
C SER A 279 25.20 26.36 -2.07
N ARG A 280 26.07 27.27 -2.51
CA ARG A 280 26.74 28.27 -1.66
C ARG A 280 25.69 29.02 -0.83
N VAL A 281 25.83 28.98 0.50
CA VAL A 281 25.12 29.91 1.38
C VAL A 281 25.57 31.32 1.01
N MET A 282 24.65 32.12 0.49
CA MET A 282 24.90 33.53 0.23
C MET A 282 24.44 34.33 1.44
N HIS A 283 25.41 34.83 2.21
CA HIS A 283 25.16 35.87 3.19
C HIS A 283 24.87 37.18 2.46
N TRP A 284 23.77 37.83 2.82
CA TRP A 284 23.32 39.10 2.23
C TRP A 284 23.47 40.22 3.27
N PRO A 285 24.69 40.77 3.47
CA PRO A 285 24.89 41.80 4.46
C PRO A 285 24.11 43.08 4.09
N PRO A 286 23.60 43.85 5.08
CA PRO A 286 22.76 45.02 4.84
C PRO A 286 23.38 46.06 3.90
N SER A 287 24.72 46.22 3.94
CA SER A 287 25.47 47.15 3.07
C SER A 287 25.36 46.79 1.59
N ARG A 288 25.26 45.50 1.26
CA ARG A 288 25.15 45.01 -0.13
C ARG A 288 23.76 45.27 -0.71
N MET A 289 22.74 45.47 0.14
CA MET A 289 21.41 45.88 -0.29
C MET A 289 21.37 47.33 -0.75
N GLU A 290 22.07 48.24 -0.08
CA GLU A 290 22.18 49.64 -0.55
C GLU A 290 22.81 49.67 -1.96
N ASP A 291 23.85 48.87 -2.19
CA ASP A 291 24.46 48.72 -3.51
C ASP A 291 23.52 48.09 -4.55
N MET A 292 22.72 47.09 -4.18
CA MET A 292 21.73 46.50 -5.10
C MET A 292 20.57 47.46 -5.39
N LYS A 293 20.05 48.19 -4.39
CA LYS A 293 19.04 49.24 -4.57
C LYS A 293 19.58 50.35 -5.48
N ARG A 294 20.84 50.75 -5.28
CA ARG A 294 21.52 51.71 -6.14
C ARG A 294 21.67 51.20 -7.58
N ARG A 295 22.06 49.93 -7.76
CA ARG A 295 22.13 49.28 -9.09
C ARG A 295 20.77 49.19 -9.76
N LYS A 296 19.72 48.81 -9.03
CA LYS A 296 18.34 48.74 -9.55
C LYS A 296 17.86 50.12 -10.01
N ARG A 297 18.02 51.16 -9.18
CA ARG A 297 17.69 52.55 -9.54
C ARG A 297 18.47 53.03 -10.78
N LEU A 298 19.74 52.64 -10.91
CA LEU A 298 20.55 52.95 -12.10
C LEU A 298 20.04 52.21 -13.35
N LEU A 299 19.59 50.97 -13.20
CA LEU A 299 19.07 50.16 -14.29
C LEU A 299 17.71 50.68 -14.77
N GLU A 300 16.83 51.05 -13.85
CA GLU A 300 15.54 51.71 -14.14
C GLU A 300 15.76 53.03 -14.88
N LYS A 301 16.69 53.87 -14.40
CA LYS A 301 17.10 55.10 -15.10
C LYS A 301 17.64 54.83 -16.51
N ARG A 302 18.38 53.73 -16.72
CA ARG A 302 18.86 53.33 -18.06
C ARG A 302 17.71 52.90 -18.96
N ILE A 303 16.77 52.11 -18.45
CA ILE A 303 15.59 51.66 -19.22
C ILE A 303 14.72 52.86 -19.61
N GLU A 304 14.50 53.79 -18.68
CA GLU A 304 13.72 55.00 -18.92
C GLU A 304 14.39 55.92 -19.95
N LYS A 305 15.72 56.08 -19.86
CA LYS A 305 16.52 56.77 -20.88
C LYS A 305 16.44 56.09 -22.25
N SER A 306 16.49 54.76 -22.31
CA SER A 306 16.34 54.03 -23.57
C SER A 306 14.92 54.18 -24.16
N ARG A 307 13.89 54.18 -23.32
CA ARG A 307 12.49 54.43 -23.75
C ARG A 307 12.30 55.84 -24.29
N SER A 308 12.90 56.86 -23.67
CA SER A 308 12.79 58.23 -24.16
C SER A 308 13.48 58.43 -25.52
N ILE A 309 14.63 57.77 -25.75
CA ILE A 309 15.31 57.76 -27.05
C ILE A 309 14.47 57.05 -28.13
N PHE A 310 13.81 55.94 -27.78
CA PHE A 310 12.96 55.22 -28.72
C PHE A 310 11.69 56.02 -29.09
N ASN A 311 11.09 56.72 -28.13
CA ASN A 311 9.91 57.54 -28.37
C ASN A 311 10.22 58.82 -29.17
N SER A 312 11.41 59.41 -29.02
CA SER A 312 11.81 60.59 -29.81
C SER A 312 12.16 60.23 -31.27
N SER A 313 12.62 59.01 -31.53
CA SER A 313 12.95 58.52 -32.88
C SER A 313 11.74 57.96 -33.64
N GLY A 314 10.68 57.52 -32.95
CA GLY A 314 9.44 57.02 -33.56
C GLY A 314 8.53 58.10 -34.19
N SER A 315 8.74 59.39 -33.90
CA SER A 315 7.89 60.49 -34.37
C SER A 315 8.07 60.86 -35.85
N GLN A 316 9.11 60.39 -36.54
CA GLN A 316 9.34 60.74 -37.95
C GLN A 316 8.91 59.66 -38.96
N HIS A 317 8.55 58.45 -38.53
CA HIS A 317 8.20 57.35 -39.45
C HIS A 317 6.73 56.88 -39.40
N ALA A 318 5.88 57.48 -38.55
CA ALA A 318 4.47 57.07 -38.39
C ALA A 318 3.54 57.46 -39.57
N SER A 319 4.05 58.11 -40.62
CA SER A 319 3.25 58.53 -41.79
C SER A 319 3.16 57.48 -42.90
N SER A 320 3.94 56.38 -42.86
CA SER A 320 4.10 55.49 -44.02
C SER A 320 3.54 54.05 -43.86
N SER A 321 3.10 53.62 -42.68
CA SER A 321 2.76 52.20 -42.43
C SER A 321 1.26 51.86 -42.39
N ARG A 322 0.36 52.83 -42.55
CA ARG A 322 -1.11 52.57 -42.58
C ARG A 322 -1.60 51.84 -43.84
N PHE A 323 -0.76 51.62 -44.85
CA PHE A 323 -1.19 50.98 -46.11
C PHE A 323 -1.02 49.45 -46.16
N MET A 324 -0.30 48.83 -45.22
CA MET A 324 -0.02 47.37 -45.27
C MET A 324 -0.92 46.51 -44.36
N ALA A 325 -1.59 47.08 -43.35
CA ALA A 325 -2.34 46.32 -42.35
C ALA A 325 -3.76 45.88 -42.78
N LYS A 326 -4.25 46.30 -43.96
CA LYS A 326 -5.57 45.89 -44.49
C LYS A 326 -5.54 44.60 -45.32
N SER A 327 -4.36 44.10 -45.71
CA SER A 327 -4.24 42.90 -46.55
C SER A 327 -4.32 41.59 -45.76
N THR A 328 -3.80 41.55 -44.53
CA THR A 328 -3.63 40.30 -43.76
C THR A 328 -4.89 39.78 -43.08
N ARG A 329 -5.94 40.61 -42.93
CA ARG A 329 -7.20 40.19 -42.28
C ARG A 329 -8.11 39.33 -43.17
N ARG A 330 -7.94 39.33 -44.50
CA ARG A 330 -8.77 38.51 -45.41
C ARG A 330 -8.35 37.04 -45.51
N ASN A 331 -7.12 36.68 -45.11
CA ASN A 331 -6.66 35.29 -45.20
C ASN A 331 -6.98 34.44 -43.96
N LEU A 332 -7.25 35.04 -42.80
CA LEU A 332 -7.56 34.28 -41.58
C LEU A 332 -9.00 33.73 -41.56
N ASP A 333 -9.96 34.43 -42.17
CA ASP A 333 -11.35 33.96 -42.21
C ASP A 333 -11.54 32.77 -43.17
N ARG A 334 -10.64 32.60 -44.16
CA ARG A 334 -10.70 31.48 -45.11
C ARG A 334 -10.15 30.17 -44.54
N MET A 335 -9.33 30.21 -43.48
CA MET A 335 -8.83 29.00 -42.80
C MET A 335 -9.79 28.46 -41.74
N ARG A 336 -10.79 29.24 -41.30
CA ARG A 336 -11.72 28.81 -40.25
C ARG A 336 -12.89 27.96 -40.76
N SER A 337 -13.18 27.98 -42.06
CA SER A 337 -14.28 27.21 -42.66
C SER A 337 -13.92 25.78 -43.05
N SER A 338 -12.64 25.38 -43.02
CA SER A 338 -12.19 24.03 -43.42
C SER A 338 -12.09 23.03 -42.26
N PHE A 339 -12.33 23.43 -41.01
CA PHE A 339 -12.11 22.58 -39.83
C PHE A 339 -13.37 21.96 -39.21
N ILE A 340 -14.57 22.21 -39.74
CA ILE A 340 -15.84 21.73 -39.15
C ILE A 340 -16.44 20.50 -39.87
N SER A 341 -15.82 19.99 -40.95
CA SER A 341 -16.42 18.93 -41.78
C SER A 341 -15.98 17.47 -41.52
N SER A 342 -15.20 17.15 -40.48
CA SER A 342 -14.60 15.79 -40.31
C SER A 342 -14.96 15.06 -39.01
N ARG A 343 -16.16 15.25 -38.46
CA ARG A 343 -16.54 14.56 -37.22
C ARG A 343 -17.96 13.99 -37.26
N ASP A 344 -18.23 13.10 -38.20
CA ASP A 344 -19.34 12.15 -38.14
C ASP A 344 -19.00 10.88 -38.93
N GLY A 345 -18.92 9.74 -38.23
CA GLY A 345 -18.88 8.42 -38.88
C GLY A 345 -18.11 7.31 -38.14
N SER A 346 -18.79 6.57 -37.25
CA SER A 346 -18.70 5.10 -37.10
C SER A 346 -19.61 4.62 -35.95
N ARG A 347 -20.82 4.13 -36.24
CA ARG A 347 -21.24 2.70 -36.34
C ARG A 347 -21.15 1.94 -35.00
N HIS A 348 -22.25 1.64 -34.30
CA HIS A 348 -23.23 0.56 -34.52
C HIS A 348 -22.63 -0.85 -34.71
N SER A 349 -22.81 -1.72 -33.70
CA SER A 349 -23.00 -3.17 -33.87
C SER A 349 -23.77 -3.77 -32.69
N SER A 350 -24.88 -4.41 -33.01
CA SER A 350 -25.88 -5.09 -32.19
C SER A 350 -25.75 -6.61 -32.30
N PHE A 351 -25.98 -7.36 -31.21
CA PHE A 351 -26.42 -8.77 -31.13
C PHE A 351 -26.66 -9.04 -29.62
N GLY A 352 -27.72 -9.62 -29.07
CA GLY A 352 -28.84 -10.41 -29.58
C GLY A 352 -29.09 -11.65 -28.70
N SER A 353 -29.89 -11.50 -27.63
CA SER A 353 -30.95 -12.40 -27.11
C SER A 353 -30.82 -13.95 -27.21
N SER A 354 -31.00 -14.67 -26.08
CA SER A 354 -32.13 -15.62 -25.93
C SER A 354 -32.25 -16.19 -24.51
N ALA A 355 -33.50 -16.20 -24.02
CA ALA A 355 -33.96 -16.89 -22.81
C ALA A 355 -34.62 -18.21 -23.18
N LYS A 356 -34.56 -19.23 -22.31
CA LYS A 356 -35.64 -20.24 -22.16
C LYS A 356 -35.46 -21.09 -20.90
N LYS A 357 -36.49 -21.03 -20.05
CA LYS A 357 -36.97 -22.03 -19.07
C LYS A 357 -37.96 -22.98 -19.79
N PRO A 358 -38.35 -24.16 -19.24
CA PRO A 358 -39.08 -24.32 -17.97
C PRO A 358 -38.20 -24.59 -16.75
#